data_AF-A0AAD8GT45-F1
#
_entry.id   AF-A0AAD8GT45-F1
#
_cell.length_a   1.000
_cell.length_b   1.000
_cell.length_c   1.000
_cell.angle_alpha   90.00
_cell.angle_beta   90.00
_cell.angle_gamma   90.00
#
_symmetry.space_group_name_H-M   'P 1'
#
loop_
_entity.id
_entity.type
_entity.pdbx_description
1 polymer ?
#
loop_
_entity_poly.entity_id
_entity_poly.type
_entity_poly.pdbx_seq_one_letter_code
_entity_poly.pdbx_strand_id
1 'polypeptide(L)'
;MVVAGYRGGSLLLRRLDEDLDQNYVEKREKLKQLVVSVIRPKVVQGKHLNGKEFVAFLEQILEALNKGEIPSTGSLVEVFNKGILERCLQLYNDRMEKVVLPVSVESLQAAHEASREVSMKAFDEQHFGRNHAKKSVEQLDEEIKKVHKNFIMANEFNSAKLCEGLYIGCEDKMDELQVLRLPSMAKFNAGFLHCNRSFEIDCVGPSKTSYENRMRKAQAVNPSPSPVQSVSSQAHAPTVLPPQAVSESTPVSAPDTTVAL
;
A
#
# COMPACT_ATOMS: atom_id res chain seq x y z
N MET A 1 -55.24 -41.37 43.28
CA MET A 1 -54.48 -40.51 42.35
C MET A 1 -53.16 -40.17 43.02
N VAL A 2 -52.07 -40.83 42.63
CA VAL A 2 -50.72 -40.62 43.23
C VAL A 2 -49.79 -40.21 42.10
N VAL A 3 -49.18 -39.03 42.22
CA VAL A 3 -48.23 -38.51 41.22
C VAL A 3 -46.86 -39.12 41.50
N ALA A 4 -46.44 -40.06 40.64
CA ALA A 4 -45.10 -40.63 40.71
C ALA A 4 -44.06 -39.61 40.18
N GLY A 5 -43.28 -39.03 41.10
CA GLY A 5 -42.23 -38.07 40.74
C GLY A 5 -41.03 -38.76 40.06
N TYR A 6 -40.69 -38.33 38.85
CA TYR A 6 -39.53 -38.81 38.10
C TYR A 6 -38.21 -38.42 38.80
N ARG A 7 -37.61 -39.35 39.57
CA ARG A 7 -36.22 -39.25 40.09
C ARG A 7 -35.20 -39.91 39.16
N GLY A 8 -35.21 -39.56 37.86
CA GLY A 8 -34.43 -40.26 36.83
C GLY A 8 -32.95 -39.89 36.71
N GLY A 9 -32.53 -38.70 37.16
CA GLY A 9 -31.23 -38.11 36.77
C GLY A 9 -29.97 -38.69 37.45
N SER A 10 -30.02 -39.00 38.76
CA SER A 10 -28.80 -39.25 39.55
C SER A 10 -28.29 -40.71 39.53
N LEU A 11 -28.99 -41.66 38.91
CA LEU A 11 -28.69 -43.09 39.02
C LEU A 11 -27.79 -43.65 37.90
N LEU A 12 -27.47 -42.87 36.86
CA LEU A 12 -26.67 -43.34 35.72
C LEU A 12 -25.15 -43.26 35.94
N LEU A 13 -24.66 -42.36 36.79
CA LEU A 13 -23.22 -42.15 37.04
C LEU A 13 -22.53 -43.25 37.87
N ARG A 14 -23.28 -44.24 38.37
CA ARG A 14 -22.77 -45.28 39.27
C ARG A 14 -23.06 -46.71 38.80
N ARG A 15 -23.49 -46.87 37.54
CA ARG A 15 -23.76 -48.17 36.91
C ARG A 15 -22.47 -48.78 36.36
N LEU A 16 -22.38 -50.11 36.45
CA LEU A 16 -21.38 -50.86 35.69
C LEU A 16 -21.82 -50.91 34.22
N ASP A 17 -20.88 -51.19 33.31
CA ASP A 17 -21.23 -51.35 31.88
C ASP A 17 -22.20 -52.53 31.64
N GLU A 18 -22.23 -53.48 32.57
CA GLU A 18 -23.18 -54.60 32.64
C GLU A 18 -24.63 -54.17 32.92
N ASP A 19 -24.86 -53.01 33.55
CA ASP A 19 -26.19 -52.44 33.84
C ASP A 19 -26.71 -51.55 32.69
N LEU A 20 -25.98 -51.51 31.56
CA LEU A 20 -26.26 -50.67 30.40
C LEU A 20 -26.63 -51.54 29.18
N ASP A 21 -27.37 -50.96 28.26
CA ASP A 21 -27.68 -51.61 26.99
C ASP A 21 -26.39 -51.83 26.18
N GLN A 22 -26.13 -53.05 25.74
CA GLN A 22 -24.90 -53.42 25.03
C GLN A 22 -24.69 -52.60 23.74
N ASN A 23 -25.78 -52.23 23.05
CA ASN A 23 -25.74 -51.39 21.85
C ASN A 23 -25.31 -49.95 22.20
N TYR A 24 -25.71 -49.45 23.37
CA TYR A 24 -25.21 -48.18 23.91
C TYR A 24 -23.71 -48.26 24.24
N VAL A 25 -23.26 -49.31 24.93
CA VAL A 25 -21.84 -49.51 25.28
C VAL A 25 -20.98 -49.56 24.02
N GLU A 26 -21.37 -50.35 23.01
CA GLU A 26 -20.67 -50.39 21.73
C GLU A 26 -20.61 -49.04 21.02
N LYS A 27 -21.72 -48.28 20.99
CA LYS A 27 -21.76 -46.94 20.39
C LYS A 27 -20.87 -45.96 21.13
N ARG A 28 -20.81 -46.05 22.46
CA ARG A 28 -19.94 -45.23 23.31
C ARG A 28 -18.47 -45.52 23.04
N GLU A 29 -18.07 -46.79 22.94
CA GLU A 29 -16.67 -47.13 22.61
C GLU A 29 -16.30 -46.75 21.18
N LYS A 30 -17.19 -46.95 20.20
CA LYS A 30 -17.01 -46.45 18.81
C LYS A 30 -16.84 -44.91 18.79
N LEU A 31 -17.61 -44.17 19.59
CA LEU A 31 -17.47 -42.72 19.71
C LEU A 31 -16.13 -42.31 20.35
N LYS A 32 -15.66 -43.00 21.40
CA LYS A 32 -14.32 -42.75 21.98
C LYS A 32 -13.22 -42.95 20.95
N GLN A 33 -13.26 -44.04 20.18
CA GLN A 33 -12.28 -44.30 19.10
C GLN A 33 -12.33 -43.22 18.00
N LEU A 34 -13.52 -42.78 17.62
CA LEU A 34 -13.69 -41.67 16.67
C LEU A 34 -13.12 -40.36 17.21
N VAL A 35 -13.39 -40.02 18.47
CA VAL A 35 -12.84 -38.82 19.12
C VAL A 35 -11.30 -38.88 19.17
N VAL A 36 -10.72 -40.00 19.58
CA VAL A 36 -9.25 -40.18 19.62
C VAL A 36 -8.60 -40.04 18.24
N SER A 37 -9.24 -40.53 17.18
CA SER A 37 -8.71 -40.43 15.80
C SER A 37 -8.88 -39.04 15.15
N VAL A 38 -9.75 -38.18 15.68
CA VAL A 38 -10.06 -36.85 15.11
C VAL A 38 -9.50 -35.69 15.96
N ILE A 39 -9.14 -35.92 17.23
CA ILE A 39 -8.53 -34.89 18.09
C ILE A 39 -7.29 -34.29 17.43
N ARG A 40 -7.26 -32.97 17.37
CA ARG A 40 -6.08 -32.16 17.02
C ARG A 40 -5.82 -31.17 18.16
N PRO A 41 -4.56 -30.87 18.49
CA PRO A 41 -4.24 -29.83 19.46
C PRO A 41 -4.94 -28.51 19.12
N LYS A 42 -5.44 -27.81 20.13
CA LYS A 42 -6.05 -26.49 19.93
C LYS A 42 -4.92 -25.49 19.64
N VAL A 43 -5.02 -24.76 18.53
CA VAL A 43 -4.06 -23.71 18.16
C VAL A 43 -4.66 -22.33 18.47
N VAL A 44 -3.85 -21.46 19.05
CA VAL A 44 -4.18 -20.13 19.58
C VAL A 44 -2.96 -19.24 19.32
N GLN A 45 -3.10 -18.14 18.55
CA GLN A 45 -1.97 -17.26 18.15
C GLN A 45 -0.77 -18.03 17.55
N GLY A 46 -1.02 -18.98 16.65
CA GLY A 46 0.01 -19.82 16.04
C GLY A 46 0.69 -20.86 16.96
N LYS A 47 0.34 -20.89 18.26
CA LYS A 47 0.91 -21.83 19.25
C LYS A 47 -0.09 -22.91 19.65
N HIS A 48 0.45 -24.07 20.03
CA HIS A 48 -0.33 -25.19 20.56
C HIS A 48 -0.71 -24.91 22.02
N LEU A 49 -2.00 -24.63 22.25
CA LEU A 49 -2.55 -24.25 23.56
C LEU A 49 -2.34 -25.37 24.59
N ASN A 50 -1.35 -25.18 25.44
CA ASN A 50 -1.04 -26.10 26.55
C ASN A 50 -1.85 -25.73 27.82
N GLY A 51 -1.76 -26.55 28.87
CA GLY A 51 -2.52 -26.36 30.09
C GLY A 51 -2.31 -25.00 30.79
N LYS A 52 -1.08 -24.45 30.76
CA LYS A 52 -0.80 -23.12 31.35
C LYS A 52 -1.41 -22.00 30.51
N GLU A 53 -1.27 -22.09 29.19
CA GLU A 53 -1.84 -21.12 28.26
C GLU A 53 -3.38 -21.17 28.28
N PHE A 54 -3.97 -22.35 28.46
CA PHE A 54 -5.42 -22.51 28.62
C PHE A 54 -5.96 -21.88 29.91
N VAL A 55 -5.22 -21.98 31.03
CA VAL A 55 -5.59 -21.29 32.29
C VAL A 55 -5.51 -19.78 32.13
N ALA A 56 -4.40 -19.24 31.60
CA ALA A 56 -4.26 -17.81 31.33
C ALA A 56 -5.33 -17.29 30.34
N PHE A 57 -5.72 -18.10 29.36
CA PHE A 57 -6.81 -17.81 28.43
C PHE A 57 -8.19 -17.78 29.11
N LEU A 58 -8.46 -18.70 30.06
CA LEU A 58 -9.69 -18.68 30.87
C LEU A 58 -9.74 -17.48 31.82
N GLU A 59 -8.61 -17.09 32.41
CA GLU A 59 -8.50 -15.91 33.27
C GLU A 59 -8.85 -14.63 32.50
N GLN A 60 -8.36 -14.47 31.26
CA GLN A 60 -8.76 -13.35 30.39
C GLN A 60 -10.26 -13.31 30.09
N ILE A 61 -10.89 -14.48 29.84
CA ILE A 61 -12.34 -14.56 29.60
C ILE A 61 -13.11 -14.13 30.85
N LEU A 62 -12.70 -14.62 32.03
CA LEU A 62 -13.32 -14.27 33.30
C LEU A 62 -13.14 -12.78 33.62
N GLU A 63 -11.97 -12.20 33.34
CA GLU A 63 -11.73 -10.77 33.59
C GLU A 63 -12.59 -9.86 32.70
N ALA A 64 -12.76 -10.21 31.41
CA ALA A 64 -13.65 -9.49 30.50
C ALA A 64 -15.13 -9.59 30.97
N LEU A 65 -15.59 -10.80 31.29
CA LEU A 65 -16.95 -11.04 31.84
C LEU A 65 -17.20 -10.22 33.12
N ASN A 66 -16.23 -10.21 34.05
CA ASN A 66 -16.35 -9.50 35.32
C ASN A 66 -16.36 -7.96 35.16
N LYS A 67 -15.80 -7.42 34.07
CA LYS A 67 -15.85 -5.98 33.73
C LYS A 67 -17.19 -5.54 33.14
N GLY A 68 -18.16 -6.46 32.97
CA GLY A 68 -19.45 -6.17 32.34
C GLY A 68 -19.41 -6.18 30.82
N GLU A 69 -18.24 -6.41 30.21
CA GLU A 69 -18.11 -6.76 28.80
C GLU A 69 -18.58 -8.22 28.62
N ILE A 70 -19.88 -8.48 28.76
CA ILE A 70 -20.46 -9.79 28.45
C ILE A 70 -20.33 -9.99 26.95
N PRO A 71 -19.40 -10.83 26.47
CA PRO A 71 -19.18 -10.94 25.07
C PRO A 71 -20.22 -11.91 24.51
N SER A 72 -21.10 -11.39 23.67
CA SER A 72 -21.77 -12.25 22.69
C SER A 72 -20.71 -13.04 21.90
N THR A 73 -21.09 -14.16 21.29
CA THR A 73 -20.13 -15.00 20.54
C THR A 73 -19.37 -14.24 19.44
N GLY A 74 -19.93 -13.15 18.91
CA GLY A 74 -19.24 -12.21 18.03
C GLY A 74 -18.28 -11.25 18.79
N SER A 75 -18.73 -10.66 19.90
CA SER A 75 -17.92 -9.74 20.71
C SER A 75 -16.69 -10.41 21.33
N LEU A 76 -16.75 -11.70 21.69
CA LEU A 76 -15.60 -12.42 22.26
C LEU A 76 -14.42 -12.45 21.27
N VAL A 77 -14.74 -12.69 19.99
CA VAL A 77 -13.75 -12.71 18.90
C VAL A 77 -13.17 -11.32 18.67
N GLU A 78 -13.98 -10.26 18.78
CA GLU A 78 -13.52 -8.87 18.67
C GLU A 78 -12.55 -8.50 19.80
N VAL A 79 -12.84 -8.86 21.05
CA VAL A 79 -11.95 -8.64 22.20
C VAL A 79 -10.61 -9.35 22.01
N PHE A 80 -10.61 -10.62 21.58
CA PHE A 80 -9.37 -11.36 21.31
C PHE A 80 -8.59 -10.82 20.10
N ASN A 81 -9.28 -10.38 19.05
CA ASN A 81 -8.64 -9.86 17.85
C ASN A 81 -8.14 -8.42 18.02
N LYS A 82 -8.67 -7.62 18.96
CA LYS A 82 -8.27 -6.23 19.20
C LYS A 82 -6.76 -6.06 19.36
N GLY A 83 -6.15 -6.80 20.29
CA GLY A 83 -4.70 -6.73 20.52
C GLY A 83 -3.84 -7.29 19.38
N ILE A 84 -4.44 -8.05 18.45
CA ILE A 84 -3.77 -8.50 17.21
C ILE A 84 -3.86 -7.40 16.16
N LEU A 85 -5.04 -6.78 16.01
CA LEU A 85 -5.31 -5.67 15.11
C LEU A 85 -4.39 -4.48 15.43
N GLU A 86 -4.29 -4.10 16.70
CA GLU A 86 -3.38 -3.04 17.17
C GLU A 86 -1.92 -3.32 16.78
N ARG A 87 -1.42 -4.56 16.96
CA ARG A 87 -0.07 -4.96 16.55
C ARG A 87 0.13 -4.97 15.03
N CYS A 88 -0.85 -5.43 14.26
CA CYS A 88 -0.79 -5.45 12.80
C CYS A 88 -0.87 -4.03 12.20
N LEU A 89 -1.61 -3.12 12.83
CA LEU A 89 -1.67 -1.71 12.47
C LEU A 89 -0.35 -1.00 12.82
N GLN A 90 0.26 -1.31 13.98
CA GLN A 90 1.60 -0.81 14.30
C GLN A 90 2.65 -1.32 13.31
N LEU A 91 2.61 -2.59 12.93
CA LEU A 91 3.50 -3.14 11.89
C LEU A 91 3.34 -2.43 10.53
N TYR A 92 2.13 -1.94 10.22
CA TYR A 92 1.91 -1.11 9.04
C TYR A 92 2.55 0.28 9.20
N ASN A 93 2.33 0.95 10.34
CA ASN A 93 2.96 2.25 10.67
C ASN A 93 4.49 2.16 10.60
N ASP A 94 5.10 1.22 11.32
CA ASP A 94 6.56 1.03 11.40
C ASP A 94 7.22 0.80 10.02
N ARG A 95 6.45 0.37 9.02
CA ARG A 95 6.91 0.21 7.63
C ARG A 95 6.70 1.48 6.81
N MET A 96 5.55 2.14 6.94
CA MET A 96 5.26 3.39 6.25
C MET A 96 6.11 4.57 6.75
N GLU A 97 6.44 4.63 8.04
CA GLU A 97 7.35 5.64 8.61
C GLU A 97 8.78 5.58 8.06
N LYS A 98 9.18 4.45 7.46
CA LYS A 98 10.47 4.30 6.77
C LYS A 98 10.48 4.91 5.37
N VAL A 99 9.33 5.32 4.85
CA VAL A 99 9.22 6.02 3.56
C VAL A 99 9.56 7.49 3.78
N VAL A 100 10.74 7.91 3.31
CA VAL A 100 11.19 9.31 3.41
C VAL A 100 10.42 10.16 2.40
N LEU A 101 9.47 10.97 2.90
CA LEU A 101 8.64 11.86 2.09
C LEU A 101 9.39 13.17 1.75
N PRO A 102 9.13 13.80 0.57
CA PRO A 102 8.14 13.42 -0.42
C PRO A 102 8.63 12.40 -1.46
N VAL A 103 7.70 11.56 -1.95
CA VAL A 103 7.91 10.55 -2.99
C VAL A 103 6.83 10.63 -4.06
N SER A 104 7.05 9.97 -5.21
CA SER A 104 6.03 9.85 -6.26
C SER A 104 4.79 9.09 -5.78
N VAL A 105 3.64 9.31 -6.42
CA VAL A 105 2.36 8.67 -6.05
C VAL A 105 2.46 7.15 -6.19
N GLU A 106 3.13 6.68 -7.24
CA GLU A 106 3.36 5.26 -7.54
C GLU A 106 4.25 4.62 -6.46
N SER A 107 5.31 5.33 -6.03
CA SER A 107 6.20 4.83 -4.96
C SER A 107 5.52 4.79 -3.60
N LEU A 108 4.65 5.76 -3.29
CA LEU A 108 3.87 5.74 -2.04
C LEU A 108 2.84 4.59 -2.07
N GLN A 109 2.14 4.42 -3.19
CA GLN A 109 1.16 3.36 -3.39
C GLN A 109 1.80 1.96 -3.30
N ALA A 110 2.96 1.75 -3.93
CA ALA A 110 3.69 0.49 -3.83
C ALA A 110 4.16 0.18 -2.39
N ALA A 111 4.61 1.20 -1.65
CA ALA A 111 4.98 1.05 -0.24
C ALA A 111 3.76 0.74 0.66
N HIS A 112 2.61 1.36 0.37
CA HIS A 112 1.33 1.07 1.01
C HIS A 112 0.90 -0.38 0.76
N GLU A 113 0.87 -0.82 -0.50
CA GLU A 113 0.44 -2.17 -0.89
C GLU A 113 1.31 -3.24 -0.25
N ALA A 114 2.64 -3.12 -0.35
CA ALA A 114 3.59 -4.05 0.26
C ALA A 114 3.52 -4.08 1.81
N SER A 115 3.22 -2.94 2.45
CA SER A 115 3.07 -2.89 3.91
C SER A 115 1.73 -3.44 4.36
N ARG A 116 0.66 -3.15 3.61
CA ARG A 116 -0.68 -3.71 3.83
C ARG A 116 -0.69 -5.22 3.66
N GLU A 117 -0.07 -5.77 2.62
CA GLU A 117 0.02 -7.22 2.41
C GLU A 117 0.67 -7.92 3.60
N VAL A 118 1.81 -7.40 4.07
CA VAL A 118 2.53 -7.94 5.24
C VAL A 118 1.67 -7.89 6.51
N SER A 119 1.00 -6.77 6.80
CA SER A 119 0.13 -6.66 7.98
C SER A 119 -1.13 -7.52 7.90
N MET A 120 -1.75 -7.63 6.72
CA MET A 120 -2.93 -8.47 6.50
C MET A 120 -2.59 -9.96 6.62
N LYS A 121 -1.44 -10.38 6.08
CA LYS A 121 -0.94 -11.76 6.24
C LYS A 121 -0.60 -12.08 7.69
N ALA A 122 0.11 -11.18 8.38
CA ALA A 122 0.42 -11.34 9.80
C ALA A 122 -0.84 -11.41 10.68
N PHE A 123 -1.93 -10.73 10.28
CA PHE A 123 -3.23 -10.83 10.93
C PHE A 123 -3.90 -12.19 10.66
N ASP A 124 -3.87 -12.67 9.40
CA ASP A 124 -4.49 -13.96 9.01
C ASP A 124 -3.88 -15.17 9.74
N GLU A 125 -2.57 -15.13 9.99
CA GLU A 125 -1.86 -16.18 10.75
C GLU A 125 -2.17 -16.18 12.27
N GLN A 126 -2.70 -15.08 12.81
CA GLN A 126 -2.86 -14.87 14.26
C GLN A 126 -4.32 -14.80 14.74
N HIS A 127 -5.27 -14.36 13.91
CA HIS A 127 -6.64 -14.04 14.36
C HIS A 127 -7.45 -15.26 14.82
N PHE A 128 -8.51 -14.96 15.57
CA PHE A 128 -9.45 -15.93 16.08
C PHE A 128 -10.75 -15.96 15.29
N GLY A 129 -11.29 -17.17 15.13
CA GLY A 129 -12.67 -17.43 14.77
C GLY A 129 -12.99 -17.30 13.27
N ARG A 130 -12.80 -18.39 12.51
CA ARG A 130 -13.00 -18.48 11.05
C ARG A 130 -14.16 -17.67 10.45
N ASN A 131 -15.34 -17.66 11.08
CA ASN A 131 -16.53 -16.99 10.54
C ASN A 131 -16.75 -15.56 11.07
N HIS A 132 -16.24 -15.23 12.27
CA HIS A 132 -16.37 -13.90 12.87
C HIS A 132 -15.15 -13.00 12.57
N ALA A 133 -14.00 -13.59 12.23
CA ALA A 133 -12.79 -12.89 11.83
C ALA A 133 -13.00 -11.98 10.60
N LYS A 134 -13.95 -12.28 9.70
CA LYS A 134 -14.23 -11.42 8.53
C LYS A 134 -14.46 -9.96 8.91
N LYS A 135 -15.21 -9.71 9.99
CA LYS A 135 -15.45 -8.36 10.52
C LYS A 135 -14.17 -7.71 11.07
N SER A 136 -13.31 -8.48 11.75
CA SER A 136 -12.01 -7.99 12.25
C SER A 136 -10.99 -7.74 11.13
N VAL A 137 -11.02 -8.53 10.05
CA VAL A 137 -10.22 -8.35 8.83
C VAL A 137 -10.65 -7.07 8.10
N GLU A 138 -11.97 -6.87 7.92
CA GLU A 138 -12.54 -5.64 7.37
C GLU A 138 -12.18 -4.42 8.24
N GLN A 139 -12.22 -4.56 9.58
CA GLN A 139 -11.83 -3.51 10.51
C GLN A 139 -10.33 -3.13 10.37
N LEU A 140 -9.42 -4.10 10.27
CA LEU A 140 -8.00 -3.83 10.05
C LEU A 140 -7.77 -3.11 8.71
N ASP A 141 -8.45 -3.52 7.65
CA ASP A 141 -8.36 -2.89 6.33
C ASP A 141 -8.83 -1.42 6.36
N GLU A 142 -9.93 -1.12 7.07
CA GLU A 142 -10.42 0.25 7.25
C GLU A 142 -9.49 1.11 8.12
N GLU A 143 -8.90 0.58 9.19
CA GLU A 143 -7.90 1.34 9.97
C GLU A 143 -6.63 1.61 9.14
N ILE A 144 -6.15 0.63 8.36
CA ILE A 144 -5.03 0.82 7.41
C ILE A 144 -5.36 1.92 6.39
N LYS A 145 -6.58 1.96 5.83
CA LYS A 145 -7.00 3.03 4.91
C LYS A 145 -7.02 4.41 5.57
N LYS A 146 -7.49 4.52 6.82
CA LYS A 146 -7.47 5.79 7.57
C LYS A 146 -6.05 6.29 7.77
N VAL A 147 -5.15 5.43 8.21
CA VAL A 147 -3.74 5.78 8.38
C VAL A 147 -3.10 6.14 7.03
N HIS A 148 -3.38 5.40 5.96
CA HIS A 148 -2.82 5.70 4.63
C HIS A 148 -3.18 7.12 4.15
N LYS A 149 -4.41 7.60 4.40
CA LYS A 149 -4.80 8.99 4.10
C LYS A 149 -3.89 10.02 4.78
N ASN A 150 -3.42 9.76 6.00
CA ASN A 150 -2.49 10.66 6.70
C ASN A 150 -1.13 10.72 5.98
N PHE A 151 -0.62 9.58 5.49
CA PHE A 151 0.62 9.54 4.70
C PHE A 151 0.46 10.22 3.33
N ILE A 152 -0.71 10.11 2.68
CA ILE A 152 -1.01 10.84 1.44
C ILE A 152 -0.97 12.36 1.69
N MET A 153 -1.71 12.85 2.70
CA MET A 153 -1.73 14.28 3.05
C MET A 153 -0.34 14.80 3.45
N ALA A 154 0.45 14.00 4.19
CA ALA A 154 1.83 14.36 4.53
C ALA A 154 2.75 14.41 3.31
N ASN A 155 2.57 13.50 2.33
CA ASN A 155 3.33 13.49 1.08
C ASN A 155 2.99 14.70 0.21
N GLU A 156 1.70 15.03 0.09
CA GLU A 156 1.22 16.23 -0.61
C GLU A 156 1.76 17.51 0.03
N PHE A 157 1.67 17.64 1.36
CA PHE A 157 2.21 18.79 2.09
C PHE A 157 3.72 18.96 1.90
N ASN A 158 4.50 17.87 2.06
CA ASN A 158 5.95 17.92 1.91
C ASN A 158 6.38 18.19 0.46
N SER A 159 5.66 17.62 -0.52
CA SER A 159 5.89 17.88 -1.95
C SER A 159 5.57 19.34 -2.30
N ALA A 160 4.45 19.88 -1.82
CA ALA A 160 4.07 21.27 -2.01
C ALA A 160 5.13 22.21 -1.42
N LYS A 161 5.52 22.00 -0.16
CA LYS A 161 6.53 22.80 0.53
C LYS A 161 7.90 22.77 -0.17
N LEU A 162 8.34 21.61 -0.64
CA LEU A 162 9.61 21.45 -1.37
C LEU A 162 9.59 22.21 -2.70
N CYS A 163 8.56 21.96 -3.52
CA CYS A 163 8.45 22.56 -4.85
C CYS A 163 8.14 24.07 -4.78
N GLU A 164 7.44 24.53 -3.74
CA GLU A 164 7.23 25.97 -3.48
C GLU A 164 8.53 26.67 -3.11
N GLY A 165 9.35 26.09 -2.23
CA GLY A 165 10.67 26.64 -1.88
C GLY A 165 11.61 26.74 -3.08
N LEU A 166 11.62 25.72 -3.95
CA LEU A 166 12.38 25.73 -5.20
C LEU A 166 11.84 26.77 -6.21
N TYR A 167 10.52 26.96 -6.25
CA TYR A 167 9.86 27.94 -7.12
C TYR A 167 10.19 29.38 -6.68
N ILE A 168 9.99 29.71 -5.39
CA ILE A 168 10.30 31.03 -4.82
C ILE A 168 11.80 31.34 -4.94
N GLY A 169 12.67 30.39 -4.61
CA GLY A 169 14.11 30.57 -4.75
C GLY A 169 14.59 30.74 -6.20
N CYS A 170 13.77 30.36 -7.19
CA CYS A 170 14.00 30.79 -8.57
C CYS A 170 13.49 32.21 -8.82
N GLU A 171 12.25 32.55 -8.41
CA GLU A 171 11.70 33.90 -8.59
C GLU A 171 12.64 34.96 -8.00
N ASP A 172 13.10 34.79 -6.75
CA ASP A 172 14.08 35.67 -6.09
C ASP A 172 15.35 35.87 -6.96
N LYS A 173 15.88 34.77 -7.52
CA LYS A 173 17.09 34.79 -8.37
C LYS A 173 16.84 35.43 -9.74
N MET A 174 15.63 35.34 -10.27
CA MET A 174 15.25 36.03 -11.51
C MET A 174 15.06 37.53 -11.27
N ASP A 175 14.51 37.93 -10.12
CA ASP A 175 14.33 39.33 -9.74
C ASP A 175 15.67 40.02 -9.43
N GLU A 176 16.59 39.35 -8.73
CA GLU A 176 17.99 39.80 -8.59
C GLU A 176 18.64 40.10 -9.94
N LEU A 177 18.43 39.22 -10.93
CA LEU A 177 18.96 39.39 -12.28
C LEU A 177 18.28 40.53 -13.06
N GLN A 178 17.04 40.91 -12.74
CA GLN A 178 16.34 42.04 -13.38
C GLN A 178 16.80 43.41 -12.85
N VAL A 179 17.19 43.50 -11.57
CA VAL A 179 17.61 44.78 -10.94
C VAL A 179 18.99 45.26 -11.45
N LEU A 180 19.80 44.37 -12.03
CA LEU A 180 21.06 44.74 -12.67
C LEU A 180 20.80 45.66 -13.88
N ARG A 181 21.45 46.83 -13.94
CA ARG A 181 21.20 47.86 -14.98
C ARG A 181 21.29 47.39 -16.44
N LEU A 182 22.05 46.34 -16.72
CA LEU A 182 22.16 45.68 -18.03
C LEU A 182 22.38 44.17 -17.81
N PRO A 183 21.32 43.38 -17.60
CA PRO A 183 21.43 41.93 -17.61
C PRO A 183 21.53 41.54 -19.09
N SER A 184 22.72 41.13 -19.54
CA SER A 184 22.84 40.53 -20.87
C SER A 184 21.85 39.37 -20.95
N MET A 185 20.98 39.32 -21.97
CA MET A 185 19.92 38.30 -22.08
C MET A 185 20.44 36.86 -21.93
N ALA A 186 21.70 36.61 -22.34
CA ALA A 186 22.40 35.34 -22.10
C ALA A 186 22.49 34.94 -20.61
N LYS A 187 22.72 35.89 -19.69
CA LYS A 187 22.78 35.65 -18.23
C LYS A 187 21.40 35.37 -17.64
N PHE A 188 20.37 36.11 -18.07
CA PHE A 188 18.98 35.87 -17.66
C PHE A 188 18.53 34.47 -18.13
N ASN A 189 18.74 34.14 -19.41
CA ASN A 189 18.42 32.84 -19.97
C ASN A 189 19.21 31.70 -19.31
N ALA A 190 20.50 31.91 -18.98
CA ALA A 190 21.30 30.92 -18.27
C ALA A 190 20.83 30.70 -16.82
N GLY A 191 20.49 31.77 -16.11
CA GLY A 191 19.87 31.69 -14.77
C GLY A 191 18.55 30.93 -14.81
N PHE A 192 17.70 31.24 -15.79
CA PHE A 192 16.43 30.57 -16.00
C PHE A 192 16.56 29.08 -16.33
N LEU A 193 17.43 28.72 -17.29
CA LEU A 193 17.70 27.32 -17.65
C LEU A 193 18.26 26.51 -16.47
N HIS A 194 19.07 27.14 -15.62
CA HIS A 194 19.55 26.55 -14.39
C HIS A 194 18.40 26.31 -13.39
N CYS A 195 17.51 27.28 -13.16
CA CYS A 195 16.30 27.05 -12.36
C CYS A 195 15.47 25.87 -12.87
N ASN A 196 15.17 25.84 -14.19
CA ASN A 196 14.32 24.79 -14.75
C ASN A 196 14.94 23.41 -14.57
N ARG A 197 16.26 23.27 -14.75
CA ARG A 197 16.98 22.01 -14.50
C ARG A 197 16.96 21.61 -13.02
N SER A 198 17.28 22.52 -12.10
CA SER A 198 17.23 22.21 -10.66
C SER A 198 15.81 21.84 -10.23
N PHE A 199 14.80 22.56 -10.72
CA PHE A 199 13.40 22.25 -10.46
C PHE A 199 13.01 20.85 -10.98
N GLU A 200 13.38 20.49 -12.20
CA GLU A 200 13.11 19.16 -12.78
C GLU A 200 13.75 18.00 -11.99
N ILE A 201 14.90 18.23 -11.35
CA ILE A 201 15.61 17.22 -10.54
C ILE A 201 15.10 17.19 -9.09
N ASP A 202 15.01 18.35 -8.45
CA ASP A 202 14.84 18.48 -7.00
C ASP A 202 13.36 18.52 -6.56
N CYS A 203 12.43 18.96 -7.42
CA CYS A 203 11.00 18.90 -7.11
C CYS A 203 10.46 17.49 -7.35
N VAL A 204 9.97 16.86 -6.28
CA VAL A 204 9.50 15.47 -6.25
C VAL A 204 8.11 15.38 -5.60
N GLY A 205 7.30 14.43 -6.07
CA GLY A 205 5.99 14.11 -5.50
C GLY A 205 4.80 14.75 -6.23
N PRO A 206 3.58 14.61 -5.70
CA PRO A 206 2.33 14.95 -6.39
C PRO A 206 2.20 16.42 -6.80
N SER A 207 2.88 17.34 -6.12
CA SER A 207 2.79 18.78 -6.43
C SER A 207 3.61 19.19 -7.66
N LYS A 208 4.51 18.32 -8.16
CA LYS A 208 5.45 18.64 -9.25
C LYS A 208 4.78 19.22 -10.47
N THR A 209 3.82 18.50 -11.06
CA THR A 209 3.11 18.90 -12.28
C THR A 209 2.42 20.27 -12.14
N SER A 210 1.93 20.61 -10.95
CA SER A 210 1.30 21.91 -10.68
C SER A 210 2.33 23.05 -10.76
N TYR A 211 3.47 22.89 -10.10
CA TYR A 211 4.54 23.88 -10.08
C TYR A 211 5.31 23.95 -11.41
N GLU A 212 5.51 22.85 -12.14
CA GLU A 212 6.02 22.90 -13.52
C GLU A 212 5.14 23.77 -14.43
N ASN A 213 3.82 23.63 -14.31
CA ASN A 213 2.88 24.44 -15.08
C ASN A 213 2.89 25.93 -14.65
N ARG A 214 3.23 26.24 -13.39
CA ARG A 214 3.49 27.62 -12.94
C ARG A 214 4.78 28.16 -13.57
N MET A 215 5.88 27.40 -13.52
CA MET A 215 7.16 27.77 -14.14
C MET A 215 7.03 28.03 -15.65
N ARG A 216 6.33 27.17 -16.40
CA ARG A 216 6.09 27.38 -17.83
C ARG A 216 5.23 28.62 -18.14
N LYS A 217 4.33 29.02 -17.23
CA LYS A 217 3.59 30.28 -17.36
C LYS A 217 4.47 31.51 -17.09
N ALA A 218 5.35 31.46 -16.09
CA ALA A 218 6.32 32.52 -15.82
C ALA A 218 7.30 32.73 -17.00
N GLN A 219 7.66 31.66 -17.72
CA GLN A 219 8.40 31.73 -19.00
C GLN A 219 7.61 32.46 -20.09
N ALA A 220 6.33 32.12 -20.28
CA ALA A 220 5.50 32.70 -21.33
C ALA A 220 5.17 34.19 -21.13
N VAL A 221 5.12 34.66 -19.87
CA VAL A 221 4.86 36.06 -19.52
C VAL A 221 6.10 36.95 -19.64
N ASN A 222 7.30 36.38 -19.56
CA ASN A 222 8.58 37.06 -19.80
C ASN A 222 9.07 36.73 -21.22
N PRO A 223 8.65 37.48 -22.26
CA PRO A 223 8.90 37.07 -23.64
C PRO A 223 10.39 36.99 -23.95
N SER A 224 10.86 35.78 -24.23
CA SER A 224 12.04 35.59 -25.08
C SER A 224 11.82 36.36 -26.39
N PRO A 225 12.73 37.23 -26.83
CA PRO A 225 12.59 37.85 -28.14
C PRO A 225 12.64 36.76 -29.21
N SER A 226 11.67 36.81 -30.13
CA SER A 226 11.64 36.03 -31.37
C SER A 226 13.00 36.02 -32.08
N PRO A 227 13.34 34.96 -32.84
CA PRO A 227 14.64 34.84 -33.47
C PRO A 227 14.96 36.09 -34.30
N VAL A 228 16.12 36.68 -34.02
CA VAL A 228 16.64 37.83 -34.76
C VAL A 228 16.64 37.46 -36.25
N GLN A 229 15.84 38.18 -37.04
CA GLN A 229 15.86 38.02 -38.49
C GLN A 229 17.28 38.25 -38.98
N SER A 230 17.86 37.21 -39.58
CA SER A 230 19.17 37.28 -40.22
C SER A 230 19.16 38.38 -41.26
N VAL A 231 19.95 39.44 -41.02
CA VAL A 231 20.11 40.54 -41.97
C VAL A 231 20.64 39.96 -43.28
N SER A 232 19.85 40.08 -44.35
CA SER A 232 20.20 39.61 -45.69
C SER A 232 21.47 40.31 -46.17
N SER A 233 22.60 39.61 -46.04
CA SER A 233 23.85 40.03 -46.67
C SER A 233 23.75 39.73 -48.15
N GLN A 234 23.55 40.78 -48.96
CA GLN A 234 23.67 40.68 -50.41
C GLN A 234 25.11 40.30 -50.76
N ALA A 235 25.32 39.11 -51.28
CA ALA A 235 26.55 38.69 -51.94
C ALA A 235 26.18 38.17 -53.34
N HIS A 236 26.79 38.74 -54.37
CA HIS A 236 26.52 38.38 -55.76
C HIS A 236 26.91 36.92 -56.05
N ALA A 237 26.01 36.20 -56.73
CA ALA A 237 26.35 34.94 -57.39
C ALA A 237 26.82 35.20 -58.83
N PRO A 238 27.87 34.52 -59.31
CA PRO A 238 28.10 34.33 -60.74
C PRO A 238 27.35 33.07 -61.23
N THR A 239 26.55 33.28 -62.28
CA THR A 239 25.79 32.29 -63.04
C THR A 239 26.63 31.16 -63.65
N VAL A 240 26.20 29.89 -63.50
CA VAL A 240 26.27 28.86 -64.56
C VAL A 240 25.03 27.95 -64.46
N LEU A 241 24.44 27.58 -65.60
CA LEU A 241 23.23 26.73 -65.72
C LEU A 241 23.54 25.21 -65.72
N PRO A 242 22.53 24.32 -65.55
CA PRO A 242 22.71 22.87 -65.39
C PRO A 242 22.67 22.10 -66.73
N PRO A 243 22.84 20.76 -66.68
CA PRO A 243 21.72 19.88 -67.09
C PRO A 243 21.50 18.70 -66.12
N GLN A 244 20.25 18.47 -65.70
CA GLN A 244 19.33 17.40 -66.16
C GLN A 244 19.63 15.98 -65.66
N ALA A 245 18.59 15.32 -65.17
CA ALA A 245 18.55 13.90 -64.83
C ALA A 245 17.59 13.16 -65.77
N VAL A 246 17.96 11.95 -66.22
CA VAL A 246 17.02 10.94 -66.74
C VAL A 246 17.58 9.52 -66.49
N SER A 247 16.70 8.54 -66.24
CA SER A 247 16.76 7.09 -66.59
C SER A 247 18.14 6.39 -66.71
N GLU A 248 18.39 5.19 -66.16
CA GLU A 248 17.53 4.03 -65.87
C GLU A 248 18.34 3.03 -64.97
N SER A 249 17.98 1.79 -64.60
CA SER A 249 16.94 0.82 -64.99
C SER A 249 16.62 -0.19 -63.86
N THR A 250 15.79 -1.20 -64.15
CA THR A 250 15.54 -2.43 -63.36
C THR A 250 15.98 -3.66 -64.22
N PRO A 251 15.81 -4.96 -63.85
CA PRO A 251 15.20 -5.57 -62.65
C PRO A 251 15.93 -6.83 -62.07
N VAL A 252 15.23 -7.58 -61.20
CA VAL A 252 15.34 -9.02 -60.84
C VAL A 252 16.47 -9.53 -59.92
N SER A 253 16.15 -9.89 -58.67
CA SER A 253 16.11 -11.30 -58.19
C SER A 253 15.94 -11.41 -56.66
N ALA A 254 15.05 -12.30 -56.22
CA ALA A 254 14.98 -12.91 -54.88
C ALA A 254 15.29 -14.44 -55.05
N PRO A 255 15.30 -15.33 -54.03
CA PRO A 255 14.88 -15.17 -52.62
C PRO A 255 15.81 -15.90 -51.59
N ASP A 256 15.21 -16.34 -50.47
CA ASP A 256 15.64 -17.35 -49.46
C ASP A 256 16.60 -16.93 -48.33
N THR A 257 16.14 -16.94 -47.06
CA THR A 257 16.17 -18.02 -46.03
C THR A 257 17.60 -18.46 -45.65
N THR A 258 18.03 -18.63 -44.39
CA THR A 258 17.47 -19.34 -43.21
C THR A 258 18.26 -18.89 -41.95
N VAL A 259 17.66 -18.70 -40.75
CA VAL A 259 17.62 -19.61 -39.56
C VAL A 259 18.99 -19.89 -38.86
N ALA A 260 18.92 -20.06 -37.53
CA ALA A 260 19.97 -20.40 -36.54
C ALA A 260 20.74 -19.18 -35.97
N LEU A 261 20.92 -19.03 -34.64
CA LEU A 261 20.64 -19.91 -33.48
C LEU A 261 20.07 -19.09 -32.30
#